data_AF-A0A5K0XND1-F1
#
_entry.id   AF-A0A5K0XND1-F1
#
_cell.length_a   1.000
_cell.length_b   1.000
_cell.length_c   1.000
_cell.angle_alpha   90.00
_cell.angle_beta   90.00
_cell.angle_gamma   90.00
#
_symmetry.space_group_name_H-M   'P 1'
#
loop_
_entity.id
_entity.type
_entity.pdbx_description
1 polymer ?
#
loop_
_entity_poly.entity_id
_entity_poly.type
_entity_poly.pdbx_seq_one_letter_code
_entity_poly.pdbx_strand_id
1 'polypeptide(L)' 'WWRGLELAENLKFSRDRLMENYVCTIGVNFNPLLSVCRKGHTKLNCLITTIDDVYDVYGTIDELELFTEAVD' A
#
# COMPACT_ATOMS: atom_id res chain seq x y z
N TRP A 1 8.47 6.64 -7.64
CA TRP A 1 7.89 5.30 -7.44
C TRP A 1 6.40 5.40 -7.25
N TRP A 2 5.90 5.91 -6.11
CA TRP A 2 4.46 5.99 -5.83
C TRP A 2 3.65 6.67 -6.96
N ARG A 3 4.02 7.90 -7.34
CA ARG A 3 3.40 8.60 -8.49
C ARG A 3 3.52 7.85 -9.81
N GLY A 4 4.57 7.05 -10.00
CA GLY A 4 4.77 6.27 -11.23
C GLY A 4 4.02 4.94 -11.26
N LEU A 5 3.32 4.57 -10.18
CA LEU A 5 2.37 3.46 -10.19
C LEU A 5 0.98 3.93 -10.65
N GLU A 6 0.73 5.24 -10.67
CA GLU A 6 -0.53 5.85 -11.10
C GLU A 6 -1.76 5.28 -10.36
N LEU A 7 -1.59 4.67 -9.19
CA LEU A 7 -2.68 4.09 -8.41
C LEU A 7 -3.66 5.17 -7.95
N ALA A 8 -3.16 6.33 -7.54
CA ALA A 8 -3.99 7.48 -7.19
C ALA A 8 -4.86 7.98 -8.36
N GLU A 9 -4.42 7.77 -9.61
CA GLU A 9 -5.12 8.21 -10.81
C GLU A 9 -6.12 7.15 -11.31
N ASN A 10 -5.72 5.88 -11.25
CA ASN A 10 -6.53 4.74 -11.70
C ASN A 10 -7.57 4.29 -10.66
N LEU A 11 -7.21 4.32 -9.38
CA LEU A 11 -8.07 4.00 -8.26
C LEU A 11 -8.50 5.30 -7.60
N LYS A 12 -9.64 5.85 -8.04
CA LYS A 12 -10.19 7.12 -7.53
C LYS A 12 -10.44 7.14 -6.02
N PHE A 13 -10.52 5.95 -5.40
CA PHE A 13 -10.66 5.80 -3.96
C PHE A 13 -9.33 5.79 -3.21
N SER A 14 -8.22 5.48 -3.89
CA SER A 14 -6.91 5.38 -3.24
C SER A 14 -6.41 6.78 -2.85
N ARG A 15 -6.11 6.94 -1.56
CA ARG A 15 -5.62 8.21 -1.02
C ARG A 15 -4.09 8.27 -1.14
N ASP A 16 -3.52 9.48 -1.30
CA ASP A 16 -2.07 9.66 -1.24
C ASP A 16 -1.56 9.57 0.20
N ARG A 17 -1.31 8.33 0.67
CA ARG A 17 -0.86 8.03 2.04
C ARG A 17 0.64 7.74 2.13
N LEU A 18 1.42 8.13 1.12
CA LEU A 18 2.87 7.84 1.07
C LEU A 18 3.63 8.35 2.30
N MET A 19 3.33 9.59 2.72
CA MET A 19 4.00 10.20 3.89
C MET A 19 3.62 9.50 5.19
N GLU A 20 2.34 9.16 5.39
CA GLU A 20 1.86 8.43 6.56
C GLU A 20 2.57 7.07 6.67
N ASN A 21 2.59 6.32 5.56
CA ASN A 21 3.25 5.02 5.49
C ASN A 21 4.77 5.14 5.75
N TYR A 22 5.43 6.18 5.23
CA TYR A 22 6.85 6.42 5.50
C TYR A 22 7.11 6.69 6.98
N VAL A 23 6.30 7.54 7.61
CA VAL A 23 6.41 7.87 9.04
C VAL A 23 6.21 6.63 9.92
N CYS A 24 5.24 5.77 9.59
CA CYS A 24 5.06 4.48 10.28
C CYS A 24 6.34 3.62 10.23
N THR A 25 7.04 3.58 9.09
CA THR A 25 8.30 2.81 9.00
C THR A 25 9.45 3.42 9.79
N ILE A 26 9.47 4.74 10.01
CA ILE A 26 10.45 5.38 10.88
C ILE A 26 10.23 4.94 12.33
N GLY A 27 8.97 4.86 12.78
CA GLY A 27 8.63 4.38 14.12
C GLY A 27 9.15 2.97 14.39
N VAL A 28 9.08 2.09 13.39
CA VAL A 28 9.57 0.70 13.50
C VAL A 28 11.08 0.59 13.31
N ASN A 29 11.65 1.30 12.33
CA ASN A 29 13.05 1.16 11.90
C ASN A 29 13.78 2.51 11.93
N PHE A 30 13.88 3.15 13.11
CA PHE A 30 14.43 4.50 13.25
C PHE A 30 15.94 4.61 12.97
N ASN A 31 16.69 3.50 13.06
CA ASN A 31 18.14 3.50 12.84
C ASN A 31 18.49 4.05 11.44
N PRO A 32 19.36 5.07 11.30
CA PRO A 32 19.71 5.66 10.01
C PRO A 32 20.23 4.65 8.97
N LEU A 33 20.93 3.59 9.41
CA LEU A 33 21.48 2.54 8.54
C LEU A 33 20.40 1.70 7.85
N LEU A 34 19.17 1.70 8.35
CA LEU A 34 18.03 0.94 7.81
C LEU A 34 17.25 1.70 6.73
N SER A 35 17.87 2.69 6.07
CA SER A 35 17.20 3.51 5.05
C SER A 35 16.62 2.70 3.87
N VAL A 36 17.32 1.66 3.43
CA VAL A 36 16.85 0.74 2.37
C VAL A 36 15.66 -0.08 2.85
N CYS A 37 15.73 -0.57 4.10
CA CYS A 37 14.61 -1.29 4.72
C CYS A 37 13.36 -0.40 4.84
N ARG A 38 13.50 0.84 5.33
CA ARG A 38 12.39 1.80 5.38
C ARG A 38 11.77 2.06 4.01
N LYS A 39 12.59 2.22 2.97
CA LYS A 39 12.10 2.39 1.60
C LYS A 39 11.30 1.17 1.13
N GLY A 40 11.81 -0.05 1.35
CA GLY A 40 11.09 -1.28 0.98
C GLY A 40 9.78 -1.43 1.75
N HIS A 41 9.83 -1.24 3.06
CA HIS A 41 8.68 -1.33 3.96
C HIS A 41 7.61 -0.28 3.63
N THR A 42 8.00 0.94 3.27
CA THR A 42 7.04 1.98 2.88
C THR A 42 6.27 1.59 1.62
N LYS A 43 6.96 1.00 0.63
CA LYS A 43 6.32 0.50 -0.59
C LYS A 43 5.30 -0.60 -0.28
N LEU A 44 5.71 -1.55 0.58
CA LEU A 44 4.86 -2.64 1.04
C LEU A 44 3.63 -2.11 1.78
N ASN A 45 3.80 -1.17 2.71
CA ASN A 45 2.71 -0.56 3.45
C ASN A 45 1.71 0.15 2.52
N CYS A 46 2.20 0.92 1.53
CA CYS A 46 1.30 1.56 0.58
C CYS A 46 0.44 0.56 -0.22
N LEU A 47 1.02 -0.58 -0.62
CA LEU A 47 0.27 -1.63 -1.32
C LEU A 47 -0.73 -2.31 -0.37
N ILE A 48 -0.30 -2.68 0.84
CA ILE A 48 -1.17 -3.28 1.85
C ILE A 48 -2.37 -2.38 2.15
N THR A 49 -2.16 -1.08 2.41
CA THR A 49 -3.27 -0.17 2.70
C THR A 49 -4.20 0.01 1.50
N THR A 50 -3.68 -0.08 0.28
CA THR A 50 -4.52 -0.01 -0.93
C THR A 50 -5.38 -1.27 -1.08
N ILE A 51 -4.80 -2.45 -0.83
CA ILE A 51 -5.52 -3.73 -0.86
C ILE A 51 -6.55 -3.79 0.28
N ASP A 52 -6.19 -3.33 1.48
CA ASP A 52 -7.08 -3.26 2.64
C ASP A 52 -8.33 -2.43 2.34
N ASP A 53 -8.18 -1.23 1.74
CA ASP A 53 -9.30 -0.41 1.29
C ASP A 53 -10.20 -1.19 0.29
N VAL A 54 -9.61 -1.98 -0.62
CA VAL A 54 -10.36 -2.83 -1.56
C VAL A 54 -11.15 -3.90 -0.82
N TYR A 55 -10.55 -4.60 0.13
CA TYR A 55 -11.23 -5.68 0.86
C TYR A 55 -12.25 -5.20 1.90
N ASP A 56 -12.04 -4.05 2.52
CA ASP A 56 -12.90 -3.54 3.61
C ASP A 56 -14.07 -2.69 3.11
N VAL A 57 -13.87 -1.92 2.02
CA VAL A 57 -14.86 -0.90 1.60
C VAL A 57 -15.29 -1.02 0.14
N TYR A 58 -14.36 -1.25 -0.80
CA TYR A 58 -14.65 -1.00 -2.22
C TYR A 58 -14.96 -2.25 -3.06
N GLY A 59 -14.46 -3.42 -2.68
CA GLY A 59 -14.63 -4.65 -3.43
C GLY A 59 -15.94 -5.36 -3.11
N THR A 60 -16.59 -5.90 -4.14
CA THR A 60 -17.68 -6.86 -3.96
C THR A 60 -17.12 -8.26 -3.68
N ILE A 61 -17.90 -9.12 -3.03
CA ILE A 61 -17.44 -10.48 -2.68
C ILE A 61 -16.92 -11.24 -3.91
N ASP A 62 -17.63 -11.18 -5.04
CA ASP A 62 -17.22 -11.87 -6.27
C ASP A 62 -15.87 -11.33 -6.81
N GLU A 63 -15.64 -10.01 -6.75
CA GLU A 63 -14.37 -9.41 -7.16
C GLU A 63 -13.23 -9.78 -6.21
N LEU A 64 -13.51 -9.86 -4.90
CA LEU A 64 -12.52 -10.22 -3.88
C LEU A 64 -12.11 -11.70 -3.97
N GLU A 65 -13.05 -12.59 -4.28
CA GLU A 65 -12.76 -14.00 -4.55
C GLU A 65 -11.83 -14.14 -5.77
N LEU A 66 -12.16 -13.46 -6.88
CA LEU A 66 -11.32 -13.46 -8.07
C LEU A 66 -9.93 -12.87 -7.83
N PHE A 67 -9.84 -11.78 -7.06
CA PHE A 67 -8.55 -11.17 -6.72
C PHE A 67 -7.71 -12.12 -5.85
N THR A 68 -8.34 -12.80 -4.89
CA THR A 68 -7.67 -13.79 -4.02
C THR A 68 -7.14 -14.96 -4.85
N GLU A 69 -7.96 -15.53 -5.73
CA GLU A 69 -7.56 -16.62 -6.63
C GLU A 69 -6.41 -16.21 -7.56
N ALA A 70 -6.37 -14.95 -8.02
CA ALA A 70 -5.30 -14.48 -8.88
C ALA A 70 -3.93 -14.34 -8.18
N VAL A 71 -3.90 -14.30 -6.85
CA VAL A 71 -2.68 -14.12 -6.04
C VAL A 71 -2.11 -15.45 -5.53
N ASP A 72 -2.97 -16.46 -5.33
CA ASP A 72 -2.60 -17.82 -4.89
C ASP A 72 -1.80 -18.62 -5.94
#